data_AF-A0A1Y1XPA4-F1
#
_entry.id   AF-A0A1Y1XPA4-F1
#
_cell.length_a   1.000
_cell.length_b   1.000
_cell.length_c   1.000
_cell.angle_alpha   90.00
_cell.angle_beta   90.00
_cell.angle_gamma   90.00
#
_symmetry.space_group_name_H-M   'P 1'
#
loop_
_entity.id
_entity.type
_entity.pdbx_description
1 polymer ?
#
loop_
_entity_poly.entity_id
_entity_poly.type
_entity_poly.pdbx_seq_one_letter_code
_entity_poly.pdbx_strand_id
1 'polypeptide(L)'
;MNCSPISVRFAFKAVLLNIQDAKVNHLNAGDIPLPTIYTVYALGVWPLLTLLWVINWYRYRKSTLPLHLILASQSIISMTYSLFNGFFFNIISRTGEVTNVMQISRASLMFLCSMSYYIFRMLASKGWGIIRIQLASQEKRIIFGNSA
;
A
#
# COMPACT_ATOMS: atom_id res chain seq x y z
N MET A 1 4.62 10.98 -58.39
CA MET A 1 3.82 11.45 -57.23
C MET A 1 3.57 10.25 -56.34
N ASN A 2 4.10 10.24 -55.11
CA ASN A 2 4.00 9.12 -54.18
C ASN A 2 2.78 9.31 -53.27
N CYS A 3 1.72 8.55 -53.49
CA CYS A 3 0.54 8.54 -52.62
C CYS A 3 0.72 7.47 -51.53
N SER A 4 1.34 7.86 -50.42
CA SER A 4 1.34 7.04 -49.20
C SER A 4 -0.03 7.14 -48.53
N PRO A 5 -0.66 6.02 -48.11
CA PRO A 5 -1.95 6.07 -47.43
C PRO A 5 -1.79 6.73 -46.06
N ILE A 6 -2.40 7.91 -45.90
CA ILE A 6 -2.54 8.57 -44.60
C ILE A 6 -3.62 7.84 -43.81
N SER A 7 -3.22 7.02 -42.84
CA SER A 7 -4.16 6.41 -41.90
C SER A 7 -4.59 7.47 -40.86
N VAL A 8 -5.80 8.00 -41.01
CA VAL A 8 -6.41 8.86 -39.99
C VAL A 8 -7.06 7.97 -38.94
N ARG A 9 -6.52 7.97 -37.72
CA ARG A 9 -7.13 7.28 -36.58
C ARG A 9 -8.00 8.24 -35.80
N PHE A 10 -9.30 7.98 -35.78
CA PHE A 10 -10.23 8.67 -34.88
C PHE A 10 -10.25 7.94 -33.54
N ALA A 11 -9.92 8.65 -32.46
CA ALA A 11 -10.08 8.16 -31.10
C ALA A 11 -11.19 8.97 -30.42
N PHE A 12 -12.33 8.33 -30.16
CA PHE A 12 -13.40 8.92 -29.36
C PHE A 12 -13.17 8.54 -27.89
N LYS A 13 -13.04 9.54 -27.01
CA LYS A 13 -12.91 9.35 -25.57
C LYS A 13 -14.16 9.92 -24.89
N ALA A 14 -15.08 9.06 -24.49
CA ALA A 14 -16.17 9.44 -23.59
C ALA A 14 -15.64 9.39 -22.14
N VAL A 15 -15.82 10.47 -21.39
CA VAL A 15 -15.43 10.55 -19.97
C VAL A 15 -16.67 10.85 -19.14
N LEU A 16 -16.99 9.96 -18.19
CA LEU A 16 -18.03 10.20 -17.20
C LEU A 16 -17.41 11.03 -16.08
N LEU A 17 -17.99 12.20 -15.81
CA LEU A 17 -17.51 13.15 -14.81
C LEU A 17 -18.56 13.29 -13.72
N ASN A 18 -18.12 13.33 -12.46
CA ASN A 18 -18.99 13.69 -11.35
C ASN A 18 -18.84 15.18 -11.06
N ILE A 19 -19.96 15.86 -10.83
CA ILE A 19 -19.98 17.26 -10.41
C ILE A 19 -20.36 17.26 -8.94
N GLN A 20 -19.46 17.71 -8.08
CA GLN A 20 -19.70 17.86 -6.65
C GLN A 20 -19.33 19.28 -6.23
N ASP A 21 -20.27 19.99 -5.59
CA ASP A 21 -20.07 21.38 -5.15
C ASP A 21 -19.51 22.31 -6.24
N ALA A 22 -20.06 22.20 -7.45
CA ALA A 22 -19.60 22.92 -8.66
C ALA A 22 -18.15 22.64 -9.10
N LYS A 23 -17.49 21.62 -8.54
CA LYS A 23 -16.18 21.13 -8.99
C LYS A 23 -16.35 19.86 -9.81
N VAL A 24 -15.64 19.82 -10.94
CA VAL A 24 -15.51 18.62 -11.76
C VAL A 24 -14.56 17.66 -11.06
N ASN A 25 -15.01 16.42 -10.86
CA ASN A 25 -14.22 15.33 -10.31
C ASN A 25 -14.20 14.19 -11.32
N HIS A 26 -13.00 13.72 -11.66
CA HIS A 26 -12.82 12.61 -12.60
C HIS A 26 -12.91 11.23 -11.91
N LEU A 27 -13.11 11.19 -10.58
CA LEU A 27 -13.35 9.96 -9.85
C LEU A 27 -14.80 9.50 -9.98
N ASN A 28 -15.02 8.18 -9.93
CA ASN A 28 -16.36 7.62 -9.78
C ASN A 28 -16.96 8.03 -8.42
N ALA A 29 -18.29 8.05 -8.31
CA ALA A 29 -18.97 8.52 -7.10
C ALA A 29 -18.55 7.75 -5.83
N GLY A 30 -18.30 6.44 -5.95
CA GLY A 30 -17.81 5.60 -4.85
C GLY A 30 -16.34 5.84 -4.49
N ASP A 31 -15.55 6.43 -5.39
CA ASP A 31 -14.11 6.65 -5.20
C ASP A 31 -13.80 8.06 -4.66
N ILE A 32 -14.77 8.97 -4.68
CA ILE A 32 -14.67 10.33 -4.13
C ILE A 32 -14.13 10.37 -2.68
N PRO A 33 -14.56 9.52 -1.74
CA PRO A 33 -14.05 9.57 -0.38
C PRO A 33 -12.65 8.95 -0.23
N LEU A 34 -12.15 8.22 -1.22
CA LEU A 34 -10.88 7.48 -1.11
C LEU A 34 -9.67 8.35 -0.78
N PRO A 35 -9.43 9.52 -1.44
CA PRO A 35 -8.32 10.40 -1.07
C PRO A 35 -8.33 10.72 0.43
N THR A 36 -9.48 11.13 0.96
CA THR A 36 -9.64 11.49 2.37
C THR A 36 -9.41 10.30 3.28
N ILE A 37 -9.99 9.14 2.97
CA ILE A 37 -9.79 7.91 3.74
C ILE A 37 -8.30 7.56 3.78
N TYR A 38 -7.63 7.50 2.63
CA TYR A 38 -6.21 7.18 2.57
C TYR A 38 -5.34 8.19 3.32
N THR A 39 -5.66 9.49 3.27
CA THR A 39 -4.96 10.52 4.05
C THR A 39 -5.14 10.34 5.56
N VAL A 40 -6.35 10.03 6.03
CA VAL A 40 -6.63 9.77 7.46
C VAL A 40 -5.85 8.56 7.95
N TYR A 41 -5.80 7.48 7.17
CA TYR A 41 -4.99 6.32 7.55
C TYR A 41 -3.49 6.62 7.52
N ALA A 42 -3.03 7.31 6.48
CA ALA A 42 -1.64 7.67 6.28
C ALA A 42 -1.07 8.61 7.38
N LEU A 43 -1.83 9.61 7.80
CA LEU A 43 -1.35 10.65 8.73
C LEU A 43 -1.87 10.47 10.16
N GLY A 44 -2.95 9.70 10.34
CA GLY A 44 -3.53 9.42 11.65
C GLY A 44 -3.19 8.03 12.14
N VAL A 45 -3.80 7.01 11.53
CA VAL A 45 -3.81 5.63 12.07
C VAL A 45 -2.40 5.02 12.10
N TRP A 46 -1.68 5.02 10.98
CA TRP A 46 -0.37 4.36 10.90
C TRP A 46 0.72 5.07 11.71
N PRO A 47 0.82 6.41 11.73
CA PRO A 47 1.74 7.12 12.61
C PRO A 47 1.44 6.88 14.09
N LEU A 48 0.15 6.85 14.48
CA LEU A 48 -0.24 6.55 15.86
C LEU A 48 0.21 5.15 16.29
N LEU A 49 -0.02 4.13 15.45
CA LEU A 49 0.45 2.77 15.70
C LEU A 49 1.97 2.68 15.79
N THR A 50 2.67 3.37 14.88
CA THR A 50 4.14 3.46 14.89
C THR A 50 4.64 4.12 16.17
N LEU A 51 4.00 5.21 16.61
CA LEU A 51 4.36 5.93 17.83
C LEU A 51 4.16 5.06 19.08
N LEU A 52 3.01 4.38 19.19
CA LEU A 52 2.74 3.43 20.27
C LEU A 52 3.80 2.33 20.31
N TRP A 53 4.21 1.82 19.14
CA TRP A 53 5.29 0.86 19.05
C TRP A 53 6.63 1.43 19.51
N VAL A 54 7.00 2.65 19.10
CA VAL A 54 8.26 3.31 19.52
C VAL A 54 8.28 3.51 21.04
N ILE A 55 7.17 3.96 21.63
CA ILE A 55 7.03 4.12 23.08
C ILE A 55 7.22 2.77 23.79
N ASN A 56 6.55 1.73 23.30
CA ASN A 56 6.67 0.38 23.86
C ASN A 56 8.10 -0.16 23.73
N TRP A 57 8.73 0.02 22.57
CA TRP A 57 10.11 -0.36 22.32
C TRP A 57 11.08 0.35 23.28
N TYR A 58 10.92 1.67 23.46
CA TYR A 58 11.76 2.45 24.37
C TYR A 58 11.65 1.96 25.82
N ARG A 59 10.44 1.62 26.28
CA ARG A 59 10.17 1.16 27.65
C ARG A 59 10.62 -0.28 27.91
N TYR A 60 10.55 -1.15 26.91
CA TYR A 60 10.79 -2.59 27.06
C TYR A 60 11.91 -3.13 26.16
N ARG A 61 12.95 -2.34 25.88
CA ARG A 61 14.05 -2.71 24.95
C ARG A 61 14.65 -4.10 25.15
N LYS A 62 14.71 -4.60 26.38
CA LYS A 62 15.29 -5.92 26.70
C LYS A 62 14.38 -7.11 26.38
N SER A 63 13.09 -6.87 26.13
CA SER A 63 12.06 -7.91 25.91
C SER A 63 11.40 -7.80 24.52
N THR A 64 12.05 -7.11 23.57
CA THR A 64 11.46 -6.89 22.25
C THR A 64 11.44 -8.18 21.44
N LEU A 65 10.27 -8.78 21.35
CA LEU A 65 10.03 -9.97 20.52
C LEU A 65 10.24 -9.61 19.03
N PRO A 66 10.85 -10.50 18.23
CA PRO A 66 11.05 -10.28 16.79
C PRO A 66 9.74 -9.95 16.03
N LEU A 67 8.61 -10.47 16.50
CA LEU A 67 7.29 -10.22 15.93
C LEU A 67 6.88 -8.73 16.02
N HIS A 68 7.32 -8.01 17.05
CA HIS A 68 7.07 -6.57 17.17
C HIS A 68 7.80 -5.77 16.09
N LEU A 69 9.00 -6.18 15.68
CA LEU A 69 9.74 -5.52 14.60
C LEU A 69 9.03 -5.71 13.26
N ILE A 70 8.48 -6.90 13.01
CA ILE A 70 7.69 -7.17 11.80
C ILE A 70 6.41 -6.31 11.81
N LEU A 71 5.72 -6.20 12.95
CA LEU A 71 4.54 -5.33 13.08
C LEU A 71 4.86 -3.85 12.82
N ALA A 72 6.02 -3.36 13.30
CA ALA A 72 6.47 -2.02 13.00
C ALA A 72 6.75 -1.81 11.51
N SER A 73 7.44 -2.78 10.88
CA SER A 73 7.71 -2.74 9.44
C SER A 73 6.40 -2.74 8.63
N GLN A 74 5.40 -3.53 9.03
CA GLN A 74 4.07 -3.55 8.41
C GLN A 74 3.40 -2.18 8.50
N SER A 75 3.50 -1.52 9.66
CA SER A 75 2.90 -0.20 9.86
C SER A 75 3.53 0.84 8.94
N ILE A 76 4.85 0.81 8.78
CA ILE A 76 5.58 1.71 7.86
C ILE A 76 5.22 1.44 6.40
N ILE A 77 5.16 0.17 5.98
CA ILE A 77 4.76 -0.22 4.62
C ILE A 77 3.31 0.23 4.34
N SER A 78 2.41 0.02 5.29
CA SER A 78 1.00 0.40 5.16
C SER A 78 0.80 1.92 5.14
N MET A 79 1.62 2.66 5.91
CA MET A 79 1.67 4.12 5.87
C MET A 79 2.09 4.62 4.48
N THR A 80 3.18 4.07 3.94
CA THR A 80 3.71 4.41 2.61
C THR A 80 2.69 4.10 1.51
N TYR A 81 2.05 2.92 1.59
CA TYR A 81 0.99 2.53 0.67
C TYR A 81 -0.23 3.47 0.75
N SER A 82 -0.64 3.87 1.96
CA SER A 82 -1.77 4.79 2.15
C SER A 82 -1.45 6.19 1.63
N LEU A 83 -0.25 6.71 1.89
CA LEU A 83 0.23 7.98 1.34
C LEU A 83 0.21 7.96 -0.19
N PHE A 84 0.75 6.90 -0.78
CA PHE A 84 0.77 6.74 -2.24
C PHE A 84 -0.63 6.67 -2.84
N ASN A 85 -1.56 5.92 -2.24
CA ASN A 85 -2.95 5.88 -2.73
C ASN A 85 -3.66 7.23 -2.57
N GLY A 86 -3.45 7.92 -1.46
CA GLY A 86 -3.99 9.28 -1.28
C GLY A 86 -3.53 10.22 -2.37
N PHE A 87 -2.23 10.19 -2.71
CA PHE A 87 -1.67 10.96 -3.82
C PHE A 87 -2.20 10.52 -5.18
N PHE A 88 -2.27 9.20 -5.42
CA PHE A 88 -2.78 8.60 -6.65
C PHE A 88 -4.22 9.04 -6.94
N PHE A 89 -5.13 8.90 -5.97
CA PHE A 89 -6.53 9.31 -6.15
C PHE A 89 -6.70 10.83 -6.23
N ASN A 90 -5.84 11.61 -5.58
CA ASN A 90 -5.86 13.08 -5.71
C ASN A 90 -5.43 13.52 -7.11
N ILE A 91 -4.42 12.89 -7.71
CA ILE A 91 -4.06 13.13 -9.11
C ILE A 91 -5.23 12.79 -10.01
N ILE A 92 -5.81 11.59 -9.86
CA ILE A 92 -6.95 11.17 -10.70
C ILE A 92 -8.10 12.17 -10.56
N SER A 93 -8.43 12.59 -9.35
CA SER A 93 -9.48 13.57 -9.10
C SER A 93 -9.29 14.87 -9.88
N ARG A 94 -8.02 15.32 -10.05
CA ARG A 94 -7.67 16.58 -10.71
C ARG A 94 -7.47 16.46 -12.22
N THR A 95 -6.85 15.39 -12.70
CA THR A 95 -6.43 15.25 -14.10
C THR A 95 -7.26 14.24 -14.88
N GLY A 96 -7.89 13.28 -14.20
CA GLY A 96 -8.56 12.14 -14.84
C GLY A 96 -7.62 11.21 -15.59
N GLU A 97 -6.31 11.38 -15.45
CA GLU A 97 -5.30 10.60 -16.16
C GLU A 97 -4.52 9.71 -15.21
N VAL A 98 -4.28 8.48 -15.65
CA VAL A 98 -3.49 7.48 -14.93
C VAL A 98 -2.36 7.02 -15.83
N THR A 99 -1.13 7.28 -15.43
CA THR A 99 0.05 6.78 -16.15
C THR A 99 0.33 5.31 -15.80
N ASN A 100 0.89 4.55 -16.74
CA ASN A 100 1.26 3.16 -16.50
C ASN A 100 2.24 3.02 -15.32
N VAL A 101 3.17 3.97 -15.18
CA VAL A 101 4.13 4.00 -14.06
C VAL A 101 3.39 4.07 -12.73
N MET A 102 2.39 4.94 -12.60
CA MET A 102 1.59 5.05 -11.38
C MET A 102 0.83 3.75 -11.06
N GLN A 103 0.27 3.07 -12.06
CA GLN A 103 -0.41 1.78 -11.85
C GLN A 103 0.55 0.70 -11.39
N ILE A 104 1.72 0.59 -12.03
CA ILE A 104 2.75 -0.40 -11.68
C ILE A 104 3.24 -0.13 -10.25
N SER A 105 3.56 1.11 -9.91
CA SER A 105 3.98 1.48 -8.55
C SER A 105 2.90 1.15 -7.50
N ARG A 106 1.62 1.42 -7.81
CA ARG A 106 0.49 1.07 -6.93
C ARG A 106 0.40 -0.44 -6.71
N ALA A 107 0.46 -1.21 -7.79
CA ALA A 107 0.38 -2.67 -7.74
C ALA A 107 1.54 -3.28 -6.95
N SER A 108 2.77 -2.79 -7.18
CA SER A 108 3.96 -3.21 -6.44
C SER A 108 3.84 -2.93 -4.95
N LEU A 109 3.38 -1.73 -4.55
CA LEU A 109 3.17 -1.41 -3.14
C LEU A 109 2.05 -2.22 -2.51
N MET A 110 0.96 -2.48 -3.25
CA MET A 110 -0.13 -3.33 -2.79
C MET A 110 0.34 -4.77 -2.56
N PHE A 111 1.14 -5.30 -3.47
CA PHE A 111 1.76 -6.61 -3.35
C PHE A 111 2.67 -6.68 -2.11
N LEU A 112 3.57 -5.69 -1.95
CA LEU A 112 4.45 -5.61 -0.78
C LEU A 112 3.66 -5.56 0.53
N CYS A 113 2.64 -4.70 0.61
CA CYS A 113 1.79 -4.56 1.80
C CYS A 113 1.01 -5.85 2.12
N SER A 114 0.53 -6.55 1.10
CA SER A 114 -0.21 -7.82 1.26
C SER A 114 0.72 -8.94 1.68
N MET A 115 1.92 -9.01 1.09
CA MET A 115 2.93 -10.02 1.40
C MET A 115 3.47 -9.84 2.82
N SER A 116 3.81 -8.62 3.23
CA SER A 116 4.26 -8.33 4.59
C SER A 116 3.18 -8.68 5.63
N TYR A 117 1.91 -8.39 5.32
CA TYR A 117 0.79 -8.74 6.18
C TYR A 117 0.57 -10.25 6.28
N TYR A 118 0.71 -10.96 5.16
CA TYR A 118 0.65 -12.42 5.11
C TYR A 118 1.76 -13.05 5.96
N ILE A 119 3.02 -12.61 5.81
CA ILE A 119 4.16 -13.10 6.60
C ILE A 119 3.90 -12.87 8.09
N PHE A 120 3.43 -11.68 8.46
CA PHE A 120 3.07 -11.37 9.85
C PHE A 120 2.02 -12.34 10.41
N ARG A 121 0.91 -12.54 9.69
CA ARG A 121 -0.16 -13.47 10.10
C ARG A 121 0.32 -14.91 10.20
N MET A 122 1.13 -15.36 9.25
CA MET A 122 1.71 -16.71 9.25
C MET A 122 2.62 -16.94 10.46
N LEU A 123 3.42 -15.94 10.83
CA LEU A 123 4.30 -16.01 12.01
C LEU A 123 3.50 -15.97 13.31
N ALA A 124 2.49 -15.10 13.37
CA ALA A 124 1.59 -15.00 14.51
C ALA A 124 0.78 -16.29 14.73
N SER A 125 0.24 -16.90 13.68
CA SER A 125 -0.53 -18.15 13.78
C SER A 125 0.31 -19.33 14.27
N LYS A 126 1.62 -19.29 14.01
CA LYS A 126 2.59 -20.28 14.49
C LYS A 126 3.11 -20.00 15.90
N GLY A 127 2.68 -18.90 16.52
CA GLY A 127 3.13 -18.48 17.85
C GLY A 127 4.61 -18.10 17.90
N TRP A 128 5.20 -17.73 16.76
CA TRP A 128 6.61 -17.32 16.72
C TRP A 128 6.83 -16.03 17.50
N GLY A 129 7.80 -16.06 18.41
CA GLY A 129 8.07 -14.96 19.33
C GLY A 129 7.19 -14.95 20.58
N ILE A 130 6.11 -15.73 20.67
CA ILE A 130 5.26 -15.83 21.87
C ILE A 130 5.49 -17.16 22.59
N ILE A 131 5.27 -18.27 21.88
CA ILE A 131 5.38 -19.64 22.41
C ILE A 131 6.71 -20.27 21.98
N ARG A 132 7.18 -19.96 20.77
CA ARG A 132 8.40 -20.54 20.18
C ARG A 132 9.41 -19.44 19.86
N ILE A 133 10.62 -19.56 20.41
CA ILE A 133 11.73 -18.62 20.19
C ILE A 133 12.39 -18.90 18.82
N GLN A 134 12.36 -20.14 18.34
CA GLN A 134 12.98 -20.55 17.09
C GLN A 134 11.96 -21.03 16.05
N LEU A 135 12.17 -20.63 14.79
CA LEU A 135 11.45 -21.14 13.62
C LEU A 135 12.00 -22.50 13.20
N ALA A 136 11.12 -23.39 12.73
CA ALA A 136 11.56 -24.65 12.12
C ALA A 136 12.34 -24.37 10.82
N SER A 137 13.28 -25.25 10.45
CA SER A 137 14.13 -25.08 9.25
C SER A 137 13.30 -24.87 7.96
N GLN A 138 12.16 -25.58 7.83
CA GLN A 138 11.22 -25.40 6.71
C GLN A 138 10.62 -23.98 6.66
N GLU A 139 10.36 -23.36 7.80
CA GLU A 139 9.76 -22.02 7.89
C GLU A 139 10.79 -20.93 7.61
N LYS A 140 12.03 -21.13 8.09
CA LYS A 140 13.16 -20.27 7.72
C LYS A 140 13.41 -20.30 6.22
N ARG A 141 13.30 -21.46 5.58
CA ARG A 141 13.45 -21.59 4.12
C ARG A 141 12.39 -20.81 3.35
N ILE A 142 11.13 -20.81 3.80
CA ILE A 142 10.04 -20.06 3.15
C ILE A 142 10.24 -18.55 3.30
N ILE A 143 10.74 -18.09 4.46
CA ILE A 143 10.84 -16.65 4.78
C ILE A 143 12.16 -16.03 4.30
N PHE A 144 13.27 -16.72 4.55
CA PHE A 144 14.62 -16.21 4.30
C PHE A 144 15.30 -16.86 3.10
N GLY A 145 14.70 -17.87 2.48
CA GLY A 145 15.29 -18.59 1.34
C GLY A 145 16.48 -19.49 1.68
N ASN A 146 17.12 -19.30 2.84
CA ASN A 146 18.28 -20.06 3.27
C ASN A 146 17.91 -21.29 4.10
N SER A 147 18.50 -22.43 3.72
CA SER A 147 18.49 -23.67 4.48
C SER A 147 19.75 -23.69 5.34
N ALA A 148 19.65 -23.21 6.57
CA ALA A 148 20.64 -23.49 7.61
C ALA A 148 19.97 -24.35 8.68
#